data_AF-A0A9E5TWD9-F1
#
_entry.id   AF-A0A9E5TWD9-F1
#
_cell.length_a   1.000
_cell.length_b   1.000
_cell.length_c   1.000
_cell.angle_alpha   90.00
_cell.angle_beta   90.00
_cell.angle_gamma   90.00
#
_symmetry.space_group_name_H-M   'P 1'
#
loop_
_entity.id
_entity.type
_entity.pdbx_description
1 polymer ?
#
loop_
_entity_poly.entity_id
_entity_poly.type
_entity_poly.pdbx_seq_one_letter_code
_entity_poly.pdbx_strand_id
1 'polypeptide(L)'
;MAKRYRPGLILALTAMPLPAWPHGFAQRYDLPVPLDLYLGGAAAAVALSFVVIALFVRGDRTVARYPRFDLLRTWPGRLLASSIVVQLLRMLSVVFLGLVIAAGYLGDPNPFRNLAPTAIWVTWWVGFAYISGLAGNLWAAVNPWNTVYRWIERVWRFFAHDGQPALGLRWPRWLGRWPAVVLFTGFVWAELIWPSSDTPASLARAALAYSLITWTGMLLFGRRAWLRNGEAFTVVFSLL
;
A
#
# COMPACT_ATOMS: atom_id res chain seq x y z
N MET A 1 -3.49 1.04 50.57
CA MET A 1 -4.85 1.18 50.01
C MET A 1 -4.77 0.98 48.49
N ALA A 2 -5.20 -0.18 47.99
CA ALA A 2 -5.09 -0.56 46.57
C ALA A 2 -6.29 -0.04 45.76
N LYS A 3 -6.02 0.70 44.69
CA LYS A 3 -7.01 1.30 43.79
C LYS A 3 -7.57 0.21 42.86
N ARG A 4 -8.81 -0.22 43.13
CA ARG A 4 -9.54 -1.26 42.38
C ARG A 4 -10.08 -0.62 41.09
N TYR A 5 -9.37 -0.77 39.96
CA TYR A 5 -9.87 -0.36 38.66
C TYR A 5 -11.05 -1.27 38.26
N ARG A 6 -12.23 -0.68 37.99
CA ARG A 6 -13.45 -1.38 37.58
C ARG A 6 -13.31 -1.82 36.11
N PRO A 7 -13.23 -3.12 35.79
CA PRO A 7 -13.13 -3.61 34.41
C PRO A 7 -14.47 -3.52 33.63
N GLY A 8 -15.56 -3.09 34.28
CA GLY A 8 -16.90 -3.11 33.70
C GLY A 8 -17.13 -2.14 32.52
N LEU A 9 -16.34 -1.07 32.39
CA LEU A 9 -16.55 -0.09 31.32
C LEU A 9 -16.04 -0.59 29.95
N ILE A 10 -15.01 -1.45 29.94
CA ILE A 10 -14.44 -2.00 28.70
C ILE A 10 -15.35 -3.10 28.12
N LEU A 11 -16.02 -3.88 28.99
CA LEU A 11 -16.95 -4.92 28.56
C LEU A 11 -18.26 -4.36 27.96
N ALA A 12 -18.68 -3.17 28.39
CA ALA A 12 -19.92 -2.56 27.90
C ALA A 12 -19.79 -2.01 26.47
N LEU A 13 -18.58 -1.59 26.06
CA LEU A 13 -18.29 -1.12 24.70
C LEU A 13 -18.27 -2.26 23.66
N THR A 14 -17.96 -3.49 24.07
CA THR A 14 -17.97 -4.67 23.18
C THR A 14 -19.35 -5.29 22.98
N ALA A 15 -20.33 -4.92 23.80
CA ALA A 15 -21.66 -5.53 23.81
C ALA A 15 -22.72 -4.76 23.01
N MET A 16 -22.38 -3.60 22.43
CA MET A 16 -23.27 -2.92 21.50
C MET A 16 -23.13 -3.56 20.11
N PRO A 17 -24.19 -4.19 19.57
CA PRO A 17 -24.22 -4.55 18.16
C PRO A 17 -24.35 -3.25 17.37
N LEU A 18 -23.22 -2.57 17.15
CA LEU A 18 -23.14 -1.61 16.07
C LEU A 18 -23.51 -2.36 14.79
N PRO A 19 -24.29 -1.76 13.87
CA PRO A 19 -24.54 -2.38 12.58
C PRO A 19 -23.19 -2.71 11.95
N ALA A 20 -22.83 -3.99 11.97
CA ALA A 20 -21.68 -4.48 11.25
C ALA A 20 -22.05 -4.25 9.79
N TRP A 21 -21.36 -3.33 9.13
CA TRP A 21 -21.50 -3.17 7.70
C TRP A 21 -21.21 -4.56 7.10
N PRO A 22 -22.24 -5.22 6.51
CA PRO A 22 -22.03 -6.53 5.94
C PRO A 22 -20.92 -6.36 4.90
N HIS A 23 -20.00 -7.31 4.88
CA HIS A 23 -18.85 -7.29 3.99
C HIS A 23 -19.33 -7.00 2.55
N GLY A 24 -18.54 -6.24 1.78
CA GLY A 24 -18.83 -5.89 0.39
C GLY A 24 -18.82 -7.09 -0.56
N PHE A 25 -19.59 -8.13 -0.26
CA PHE A 25 -19.86 -9.21 -1.19
C PHE A 25 -20.77 -8.66 -2.28
N ALA A 26 -20.27 -8.70 -3.51
CA ALA A 26 -21.12 -8.74 -4.69
C ALA A 26 -22.07 -9.96 -4.59
N GLN A 27 -23.14 -9.93 -5.39
CA GLN A 27 -24.22 -10.94 -5.43
C GLN A 27 -23.76 -12.37 -5.09
N ARG A 28 -24.60 -13.08 -4.34
CA ARG A 28 -24.40 -14.49 -3.98
C ARG A 28 -24.10 -15.28 -5.26
N TYR A 29 -22.84 -15.72 -5.41
CA TYR A 29 -22.42 -16.51 -6.54
C TYR A 29 -22.83 -17.95 -6.28
N ASP A 30 -23.87 -18.41 -6.96
CA ASP A 30 -24.27 -19.81 -6.91
C ASP A 30 -23.27 -20.61 -7.74
N LEU A 31 -22.52 -21.49 -7.08
CA LEU A 31 -21.51 -22.30 -7.74
C LEU A 31 -22.18 -23.24 -8.75
N PRO A 32 -21.71 -23.32 -10.00
CA PRO A 32 -22.26 -24.25 -10.99
C PRO A 32 -21.92 -25.73 -10.71
N VAL A 33 -21.24 -26.02 -9.59
CA VAL A 33 -20.69 -27.34 -9.23
C VAL A 33 -21.29 -27.80 -7.89
N PRO A 34 -21.61 -29.09 -7.69
CA PRO A 34 -22.08 -29.61 -6.41
C PRO A 34 -21.18 -29.20 -5.23
N LEU A 35 -21.80 -28.78 -4.12
CA LEU A 35 -21.10 -28.26 -2.94
C LEU A 35 -20.05 -29.24 -2.41
N ASP A 36 -20.34 -30.53 -2.39
CA ASP A 36 -19.43 -31.56 -1.86
C ASP A 36 -18.15 -31.68 -2.69
N LEU A 37 -18.24 -31.57 -4.02
CA LEU A 37 -17.08 -31.56 -4.90
C LEU A 37 -16.23 -30.30 -4.71
N TYR A 38 -16.88 -29.15 -4.51
CA TYR A 38 -16.20 -27.90 -4.22
C TYR A 38 -15.45 -27.96 -2.87
N LEU A 39 -16.13 -28.39 -1.80
CA LEU A 39 -15.53 -28.50 -0.47
C LEU A 39 -14.41 -29.56 -0.45
N GLY A 40 -14.63 -30.70 -1.09
CA GLY A 40 -13.61 -31.75 -1.24
C GLY A 40 -12.38 -31.25 -1.99
N GLY A 41 -12.58 -30.56 -3.11
CA GLY A 41 -11.50 -29.96 -3.89
C GLY A 41 -10.73 -28.87 -3.13
N ALA A 42 -11.44 -27.97 -2.45
CA ALA A 42 -10.82 -26.92 -1.63
C ALA A 42 -10.01 -27.51 -0.47
N ALA A 43 -10.57 -28.49 0.25
CA ALA A 43 -9.87 -29.17 1.35
C ALA A 43 -8.64 -29.94 0.82
N ALA A 44 -8.76 -30.64 -0.31
CA ALA A 44 -7.66 -31.34 -0.94
C ALA A 44 -6.55 -30.38 -1.40
N ALA A 45 -6.90 -29.23 -1.99
CA ALA A 45 -5.93 -28.21 -2.40
C ALA A 45 -5.16 -27.64 -1.20
N VAL A 46 -5.86 -27.34 -0.10
CA VAL A 46 -5.23 -26.88 1.15
C VAL A 46 -4.31 -27.98 1.71
N ALA A 47 -4.81 -29.20 1.87
CA ALA A 47 -4.01 -30.33 2.36
C ALA A 47 -2.76 -30.59 1.51
N LEU A 48 -2.92 -30.58 0.18
CA LEU A 48 -1.82 -30.78 -0.76
C LEU A 48 -0.79 -29.64 -0.67
N SER A 49 -1.21 -28.38 -0.49
CA SER A 49 -0.28 -27.26 -0.31
C SER A 49 0.56 -27.43 0.95
N PHE A 50 -0.03 -27.89 2.06
CA PHE A 50 0.70 -28.24 3.28
C PHE A 50 1.63 -29.44 3.08
N VAL A 51 1.21 -30.46 2.33
CA VAL A 51 2.06 -31.61 2.00
C VAL A 51 3.28 -31.15 1.18
N VAL A 52 3.07 -30.32 0.15
CA VAL A 52 4.16 -29.74 -0.65
C VAL A 52 5.10 -28.93 0.24
N ILE A 53 4.58 -28.04 1.08
CA ILE A 53 5.41 -27.26 2.01
C ILE A 53 6.17 -28.20 2.97
N ALA A 54 5.52 -29.21 3.55
CA ALA A 54 6.15 -30.14 4.47
C ALA A 54 7.23 -31.01 3.81
N LEU A 55 7.06 -31.37 2.53
CA LEU A 55 8.02 -32.18 1.78
C LEU A 55 9.22 -31.35 1.30
N PHE A 56 8.98 -30.14 0.80
CA PHE A 56 9.98 -29.31 0.12
C PHE A 56 10.63 -28.26 1.03
N VAL A 57 9.92 -27.75 2.04
CA VAL A 57 10.45 -26.79 3.02
C VAL A 57 11.00 -27.56 4.22
N ARG A 58 12.13 -28.26 4.00
CA ARG A 58 12.93 -28.82 5.10
C ARG A 58 13.78 -27.70 5.68
N GLY A 59 13.49 -27.34 6.93
CA GLY A 59 14.08 -26.20 7.61
C GLY A 59 15.56 -26.40 7.92
N ASP A 60 16.43 -25.96 7.02
CA ASP A 60 17.75 -25.50 7.44
C ASP A 60 17.54 -24.23 8.28
N ARG A 61 17.66 -24.39 9.60
CA ARG A 61 17.54 -23.32 10.60
C ARG A 61 18.74 -22.37 10.62
N THR A 62 19.69 -22.53 9.69
CA THR A 62 20.59 -21.44 9.38
C THR A 62 19.72 -20.35 8.76
N VAL A 63 19.67 -19.18 9.41
CA VAL A 63 19.26 -17.95 8.73
C VAL A 63 20.31 -17.74 7.63
N ALA A 64 20.20 -18.50 6.55
CA ALA A 64 20.99 -18.36 5.37
C ALA A 64 20.71 -16.93 4.95
N ARG A 65 21.74 -16.09 5.12
CA ARG A 65 21.72 -14.69 4.71
C ARG A 65 21.23 -14.75 3.26
N TYR A 66 19.97 -14.37 3.02
CA TYR A 66 19.38 -14.42 1.70
C TYR A 66 20.39 -13.76 0.75
N PRO A 67 20.88 -14.45 -0.28
CA PRO A 67 21.95 -13.93 -1.11
C PRO A 67 21.49 -12.60 -1.70
N ARG A 68 22.06 -11.50 -1.20
CA ARG A 68 21.76 -10.15 -1.65
C ARG A 68 22.59 -9.89 -2.89
N PHE A 69 21.99 -10.09 -4.05
CA PHE A 69 22.58 -9.65 -5.30
C PHE A 69 22.37 -8.15 -5.44
N ASP A 70 23.46 -7.40 -5.52
CA ASP A 70 23.40 -6.00 -5.87
C ASP A 70 23.19 -5.87 -7.38
N LEU A 71 21.93 -5.72 -7.80
CA LEU A 71 21.57 -5.56 -9.20
C LEU A 71 22.30 -4.36 -9.82
N LEU A 72 22.62 -3.32 -9.04
CA LEU A 72 23.34 -2.12 -9.53
C LEU A 72 24.76 -2.42 -10.00
N ARG A 73 25.32 -3.58 -9.65
CA ARG A 73 26.64 -4.00 -10.10
C ARG A 73 26.61 -4.62 -11.51
N THR A 74 25.44 -5.04 -11.98
CA THR A 74 25.24 -5.59 -13.32
C THR A 74 25.01 -4.46 -14.34
N TRP A 75 25.35 -4.69 -15.62
CA TRP A 75 25.09 -3.71 -16.69
C TRP A 75 23.60 -3.34 -16.83
N PRO A 76 22.63 -4.29 -16.78
CA PRO A 76 21.21 -3.96 -16.81
C PRO A 76 20.78 -3.11 -15.60
N GLY A 77 21.27 -3.43 -14.40
CA GLY A 77 20.95 -2.63 -13.21
C GLY A 77 21.54 -1.22 -13.24
N ARG A 78 22.72 -1.03 -13.85
CA ARG A 78 23.26 0.33 -14.10
C ARG A 78 22.42 1.11 -15.11
N LEU A 79 21.91 0.45 -16.15
CA LEU A 79 21.02 1.09 -17.12
C LEU A 79 19.70 1.50 -16.49
N LEU A 80 19.10 0.62 -15.68
CA LEU A 80 17.88 0.88 -14.91
C LEU A 80 18.09 1.95 -13.83
N ALA A 81 19.29 2.04 -13.27
CA ALA A 81 19.68 3.08 -12.31
C ALA A 81 20.12 4.40 -12.96
N SER A 82 20.12 4.47 -14.30
CA SER A 82 20.47 5.72 -14.99
C SER A 82 19.49 6.83 -14.62
N SER A 83 20.01 8.06 -14.49
CA SER A 83 19.21 9.22 -14.10
C SER A 83 18.01 9.44 -15.03
N ILE A 84 18.16 9.13 -16.32
CA ILE A 84 17.12 9.26 -17.34
C ILE A 84 16.00 8.25 -17.09
N VAL A 85 16.32 6.95 -16.97
CA VAL A 85 15.32 5.90 -16.75
C VAL A 85 14.57 6.13 -15.44
N VAL A 86 15.29 6.47 -14.36
CA VAL A 86 14.66 6.78 -13.07
C VAL A 86 13.74 8.01 -13.19
N GLN A 87 14.12 9.02 -13.98
CA GLN A 87 13.28 10.21 -14.18
C GLN A 87 12.05 9.91 -15.04
N LEU A 88 12.17 9.08 -16.07
CA LEU A 88 11.05 8.61 -16.88
C LEU A 88 10.07 7.79 -16.02
N LEU A 89 10.57 6.85 -15.22
CA LEU A 89 9.74 6.06 -14.30
C LEU A 89 8.99 6.95 -13.32
N ARG A 90 9.66 7.95 -12.75
CA ARG A 90 9.03 8.95 -11.87
C ARG A 90 7.92 9.73 -12.58
N MET A 91 8.18 10.23 -13.79
CA MET A 91 7.18 10.94 -14.57
C MET A 91 5.99 10.05 -14.91
N LEU A 92 6.25 8.83 -15.37
CA LEU A 92 5.21 7.85 -15.69
C LEU A 92 4.34 7.53 -14.47
N SER A 93 4.93 7.44 -13.29
CA SER A 93 4.20 7.16 -12.05
C SER A 93 3.29 8.31 -11.63
N VAL A 94 3.76 9.57 -11.79
CA VAL A 94 2.94 10.75 -11.51
C VAL A 94 1.81 10.87 -12.54
N VAL A 95 2.09 10.62 -13.83
CA VAL A 95 1.07 10.60 -14.88
C VAL A 95 0.06 9.50 -14.62
N PHE A 96 0.50 8.30 -14.23
CA PHE A 96 -0.38 7.20 -13.86
C PHE A 96 -1.30 7.57 -12.70
N LEU A 97 -0.76 8.15 -11.62
CA LEU A 97 -1.56 8.64 -10.49
C LEU A 97 -2.58 9.70 -10.94
N GLY A 98 -2.14 10.67 -11.75
CA GLY A 98 -3.02 11.71 -12.29
C GLY A 98 -4.11 11.15 -13.19
N LEU A 99 -3.79 10.16 -14.01
CA LEU A 99 -4.73 9.48 -14.90
C LEU A 99 -5.76 8.68 -14.12
N VAL A 100 -5.37 7.97 -13.06
CA VAL A 100 -6.30 7.25 -12.18
C VAL A 100 -7.27 8.23 -11.49
N ILE A 101 -6.76 9.35 -10.98
CA ILE A 101 -7.61 10.37 -10.35
C ILE A 101 -8.55 11.00 -11.39
N ALA A 102 -8.04 11.35 -12.57
CA ALA A 102 -8.84 11.90 -13.66
C ALA A 102 -9.91 10.90 -14.14
N ALA A 103 -9.56 9.63 -14.31
CA ALA A 103 -10.49 8.59 -14.69
C ALA A 103 -11.59 8.39 -13.62
N GLY A 104 -11.26 8.50 -12.34
CA GLY A 104 -12.28 8.37 -11.30
C GLY A 104 -13.27 9.54 -11.21
N TYR A 105 -12.88 10.76 -11.61
CA TYR A 105 -13.79 11.92 -11.60
C TYR A 105 -14.46 12.23 -12.95
N LEU A 106 -13.72 12.07 -14.05
CA LEU A 106 -14.14 12.43 -15.41
C LEU A 106 -14.56 11.20 -16.23
N GLY A 107 -14.20 9.99 -15.79
CA GLY A 107 -14.51 8.75 -16.50
C GLY A 107 -15.91 8.22 -16.22
N ASP A 108 -16.22 7.07 -16.80
CA ASP A 108 -17.52 6.41 -16.67
C ASP A 108 -17.78 6.01 -15.20
N PRO A 109 -18.95 6.33 -14.61
CA PRO A 109 -19.29 5.90 -13.26
C PRO A 109 -19.33 4.37 -13.09
N ASN A 110 -19.53 3.63 -14.18
CA ASN A 110 -19.56 2.18 -14.18
C ASN A 110 -18.14 1.61 -13.94
N PRO A 111 -17.91 0.86 -12.84
CA PRO A 111 -16.61 0.27 -12.52
C PRO A 111 -16.01 -0.59 -13.63
N PHE A 112 -16.84 -1.28 -14.42
CA PHE A 112 -16.38 -2.17 -15.50
C PHE A 112 -15.89 -1.44 -16.75
N ARG A 113 -16.26 -0.16 -16.90
CA ARG A 113 -15.84 0.70 -18.01
C ARG A 113 -14.81 1.74 -17.59
N ASN A 114 -14.50 1.80 -16.30
CA ASN A 114 -13.55 2.74 -15.74
C ASN A 114 -12.21 2.06 -15.46
N LEU A 115 -11.11 2.76 -15.74
CA LEU A 115 -9.78 2.25 -15.47
C LEU A 115 -9.43 2.29 -13.97
N ALA A 116 -10.01 3.21 -13.19
CA ALA A 116 -9.56 3.48 -11.82
C ALA A 116 -9.60 2.26 -10.88
N PRO A 117 -10.68 1.45 -10.83
CA PRO A 117 -10.72 0.27 -9.96
C PRO A 117 -9.65 -0.76 -10.33
N THR A 118 -9.55 -1.11 -11.60
CA THR A 118 -8.56 -2.08 -12.09
C THR A 118 -7.13 -1.57 -11.92
N ALA A 119 -6.89 -0.29 -12.17
CA ALA A 119 -5.58 0.30 -12.05
C ALA A 119 -5.07 0.31 -10.61
N ILE A 120 -5.93 0.62 -9.63
CA ILE A 120 -5.55 0.62 -8.21
C ILE A 120 -5.41 -0.82 -7.71
N TRP A 121 -6.46 -1.62 -7.81
CA TRP A 121 -6.50 -2.93 -7.14
C TRP A 121 -5.67 -3.99 -7.85
N VAL A 122 -5.69 -4.02 -9.18
CA VAL A 122 -5.03 -5.07 -9.96
C VAL A 122 -3.64 -4.62 -10.40
N THR A 123 -3.56 -3.53 -11.17
CA THR A 123 -2.29 -3.13 -11.81
C THR A 123 -1.27 -2.64 -10.78
N TRP A 124 -1.67 -1.70 -9.93
CA TRP A 124 -0.76 -1.10 -8.96
C TRP A 124 -0.62 -1.98 -7.72
N TRP A 125 -1.69 -2.33 -7.02
CA TRP A 125 -1.55 -3.05 -5.75
C TRP A 125 -0.96 -4.46 -5.95
N VAL A 126 -1.63 -5.31 -6.71
CA VAL A 126 -1.21 -6.70 -6.94
C VAL A 126 -0.04 -6.78 -7.92
N GLY A 127 -0.17 -6.16 -9.10
CA GLY A 127 0.83 -6.25 -10.17
C GLY A 127 2.18 -5.68 -9.76
N PHE A 128 2.20 -4.50 -9.14
CA PHE A 128 3.46 -3.90 -8.68
C PHE A 128 4.09 -4.67 -7.52
N ALA A 129 3.30 -5.31 -6.65
CA ALA A 129 3.81 -6.16 -5.59
C ALA A 129 4.57 -7.37 -6.13
N TYR A 130 4.06 -8.05 -7.16
CA TYR A 130 4.78 -9.13 -7.83
C TYR A 130 6.07 -8.63 -8.50
N ILE A 131 6.00 -7.51 -9.23
CA ILE A 131 7.17 -6.94 -9.90
C ILE A 131 8.24 -6.54 -8.87
N SER A 132 7.84 -5.93 -7.75
CA SER A 132 8.76 -5.57 -6.66
C SER A 132 9.31 -6.79 -5.92
N GLY A 133 8.51 -7.85 -5.75
CA GLY A 133 9.01 -9.11 -5.18
C GLY A 133 10.09 -9.77 -6.03
N LEU A 134 10.06 -9.58 -7.36
CA LEU A 134 11.05 -10.14 -8.28
C LEU A 134 12.27 -9.23 -8.48
N ALA A 135 12.07 -7.92 -8.58
CA ALA A 135 13.11 -6.94 -8.92
C ALA A 135 13.68 -6.17 -7.71
N GLY A 136 13.09 -6.34 -6.52
CA GLY A 136 13.41 -5.61 -5.29
C GLY A 136 12.61 -4.31 -5.13
N ASN A 137 13.07 -3.42 -4.25
CA ASN A 137 12.38 -2.18 -3.90
C ASN A 137 12.40 -1.12 -5.03
N LEU A 138 11.59 -1.35 -6.07
CA LEU A 138 11.33 -0.40 -7.15
C LEU A 138 10.51 0.80 -6.70
N TRP A 139 9.75 0.65 -5.61
CA TRP A 139 8.92 1.70 -5.04
C TRP A 139 9.72 2.96 -4.72
N ALA A 140 10.95 2.82 -4.21
CA ALA A 140 11.81 3.96 -3.93
C ALA A 140 12.10 4.86 -5.15
N ALA A 141 12.07 4.28 -6.36
CA ALA A 141 12.24 5.02 -7.62
C ALA A 141 10.92 5.58 -8.15
N VAL A 142 9.85 4.77 -8.11
CA VAL A 142 8.54 5.00 -8.75
C VAL A 142 7.61 5.86 -7.89
N ASN A 143 7.83 5.98 -6.58
CA ASN A 143 6.91 6.67 -5.65
C ASN A 143 6.47 8.06 -6.17
N PRO A 144 5.18 8.22 -6.58
CA PRO A 144 4.70 9.45 -7.20
C PRO A 144 4.64 10.59 -6.18
N TRP A 145 4.30 10.31 -4.92
CA TRP A 145 4.22 11.31 -3.86
C TRP A 145 5.57 11.95 -3.56
N ASN A 146 6.63 11.14 -3.45
CA ASN A 146 8.00 11.62 -3.28
C ASN A 146 8.47 12.44 -4.50
N THR A 147 8.05 12.07 -5.71
CA THR A 147 8.38 12.79 -6.95
C THR A 147 7.73 14.17 -6.98
N VAL A 148 6.43 14.26 -6.71
CA VAL A 148 5.70 15.52 -6.63
C VAL A 148 6.31 16.43 -5.55
N TYR A 149 6.58 15.89 -4.36
CA TYR A 149 7.18 16.67 -3.28
C TYR A 149 8.58 17.21 -3.64
N ARG A 150 9.39 16.44 -4.37
CA ARG A 150 10.69 16.92 -4.89
C ARG A 150 10.55 18.07 -5.87
N TRP A 151 9.52 18.06 -6.71
CA TRP A 151 9.25 19.17 -7.62
C TRP A 151 8.82 20.41 -6.84
N ILE A 152 7.94 20.24 -5.83
CA ILE A 152 7.58 21.32 -4.91
C ILE A 152 8.83 21.90 -4.24
N GLU A 153 9.72 21.08 -3.68
CA GLU A 153 10.99 21.53 -3.10
C GLU A 153 11.87 22.32 -4.08
N ARG A 154 11.94 21.90 -5.36
CA ARG A 154 12.74 22.61 -6.37
C ARG A 154 12.14 23.97 -6.71
N VAL A 155 10.82 24.02 -6.92
CA VAL A 155 10.10 25.27 -7.19
C VAL A 155 10.26 26.21 -6.00
N TRP A 156 10.15 25.70 -4.78
CA TRP A 156 10.32 26.51 -3.58
C TRP A 156 11.73 27.10 -3.46
N ARG A 157 12.79 26.33 -3.73
CA ARG A 157 14.17 26.85 -3.75
C ARG A 157 14.42 27.86 -4.87
N PHE A 158 13.69 27.75 -5.96
CA PHE A 158 13.78 28.72 -7.06
C PHE A 158 13.22 30.08 -6.64
N PHE A 159 12.12 30.10 -5.88
CA PHE A 159 11.47 31.34 -5.43
C PHE A 159 11.97 31.88 -4.08
N ALA A 160 12.34 31.00 -3.14
CA ALA A 160 12.85 31.35 -1.82
C ALA A 160 14.31 30.85 -1.70
N HIS A 161 15.26 31.78 -1.63
CA HIS A 161 16.70 31.46 -1.61
C HIS A 161 17.14 30.68 -0.36
N ASP A 162 16.40 30.77 0.75
CA ASP A 162 16.75 30.07 2.00
C ASP A 162 15.52 29.49 2.70
N GLY A 163 15.23 28.21 2.42
CA GLY A 163 14.20 27.46 3.15
C GLY A 163 13.95 26.07 2.60
N GLN A 164 13.82 25.08 3.49
CA GLN A 164 13.14 23.83 3.12
C GLN A 164 11.64 24.03 3.34
N PRO A 165 10.76 23.53 2.46
CA PRO A 165 9.31 23.64 2.66
C PRO A 165 8.79 22.86 3.88
N ALA A 166 9.67 22.09 4.55
CA ALA A 166 9.32 21.35 5.73
C ALA A 166 9.43 22.21 6.99
N LEU A 167 8.41 22.11 7.86
CA LEU A 167 8.34 22.76 9.19
C LEU A 167 9.40 22.25 10.17
N GLY A 168 10.10 21.16 9.84
CA GLY A 168 11.25 20.67 10.61
C GLY A 168 10.89 20.05 11.96
N LEU A 169 9.64 19.60 12.15
CA LEU A 169 9.22 18.95 13.38
C LEU A 169 10.02 17.66 13.60
N ARG A 170 10.59 17.52 14.81
CA ARG A 170 11.34 16.31 15.18
C ARG A 170 10.38 15.12 15.24
N TRP A 171 10.76 14.01 14.59
CA TRP A 171 9.97 12.79 14.60
C TRP A 171 9.83 12.24 16.03
N PRO A 172 8.59 12.12 16.57
CA PRO A 172 8.40 11.57 17.90
C PRO A 172 8.75 10.08 17.96
N ARG A 173 9.62 9.69 18.90
CA ARG A 173 10.08 8.28 19.05
C ARG A 173 8.94 7.30 19.35
N TRP A 174 7.91 7.74 20.09
CA TRP A 174 6.75 6.91 20.44
C TRP A 174 5.88 6.57 19.22
N LEU A 175 5.87 7.43 18.20
CA LEU A 175 5.06 7.23 17.01
C LEU A 175 5.64 6.13 16.10
N GLY A 176 6.95 5.84 16.22
CA GLY A 176 7.59 4.71 15.53
C GLY A 176 7.20 4.62 14.05
N ARG A 177 6.65 3.47 13.65
CA ARG A 177 6.02 3.23 12.33
C ARG A 177 4.50 3.09 12.39
N TRP A 178 3.87 3.47 13.50
CA TRP A 178 2.42 3.33 13.69
C TRP A 178 1.59 4.05 12.62
N PRO A 179 1.95 5.25 12.11
CA PRO A 179 1.16 5.89 11.07
C PRO A 179 1.12 5.06 9.78
N ALA A 180 2.24 4.43 9.41
CA ALA A 180 2.28 3.53 8.26
C ALA A 180 1.38 2.31 8.46
N VAL A 181 1.36 1.74 9.68
CA VAL A 181 0.47 0.62 10.03
C VAL A 181 -0.99 1.03 9.92
N VAL A 182 -1.39 2.16 10.52
CA VAL A 182 -2.78 2.64 10.49
C VAL A 182 -3.24 2.93 9.06
N LEU A 183 -2.41 3.59 8.26
CA LEU A 183 -2.71 3.86 6.86
C LEU A 183 -2.82 2.58 6.04
N PHE A 184 -1.93 1.62 6.26
CA PHE A 184 -1.97 0.33 5.60
C PHE A 184 -3.21 -0.49 6.01
N THR A 185 -3.56 -0.51 7.29
CA THR A 185 -4.77 -1.15 7.79
C THR A 185 -6.02 -0.52 7.18
N GLY A 186 -6.08 0.81 7.08
CA GLY A 186 -7.16 1.51 6.39
C GLY A 186 -7.26 1.15 4.92
N PHE A 187 -6.12 0.99 4.24
CA PHE A 187 -6.06 0.55 2.85
C PHE A 187 -6.58 -0.88 2.67
N VAL A 188 -6.12 -1.83 3.48
CA VAL A 188 -6.59 -3.24 3.44
C VAL A 188 -8.07 -3.34 3.83
N TRP A 189 -8.52 -2.53 4.78
CA TRP A 189 -9.94 -2.42 5.13
C TRP A 189 -10.76 -1.90 3.93
N ALA A 190 -10.24 -0.90 3.22
CA ALA A 190 -10.88 -0.36 2.01
C ALA A 190 -10.94 -1.39 0.87
N GLU A 191 -9.94 -2.27 0.75
CA GLU A 191 -9.92 -3.36 -0.21
C GLU A 191 -10.98 -4.43 0.09
N LEU A 192 -11.10 -4.82 1.37
CA LEU A 192 -11.86 -6.01 1.76
C LEU A 192 -13.30 -5.72 2.20
N ILE A 193 -13.56 -4.55 2.78
CA ILE A 193 -14.82 -4.30 3.51
C ILE A 193 -15.60 -3.13 2.94
N TRP A 194 -14.92 -2.10 2.41
CA TRP A 194 -15.58 -0.85 2.02
C TRP A 194 -16.51 -1.06 0.82
N PRO A 195 -17.84 -0.81 0.95
CA PRO A 195 -18.78 -1.10 -0.13
C PRO A 195 -18.64 -0.22 -1.38
N SER A 196 -17.93 0.90 -1.27
CA SER A 196 -17.68 1.81 -2.40
C SER A 196 -16.28 1.68 -2.97
N SER A 197 -15.59 0.56 -2.70
CA SER A 197 -14.24 0.26 -3.21
C SER A 197 -14.22 -0.01 -4.72
N ASP A 198 -15.36 -0.26 -5.34
CA ASP A 198 -15.55 -0.41 -6.77
C ASP A 198 -15.87 0.93 -7.47
N THR A 199 -16.39 1.91 -6.72
CA THR A 199 -16.90 3.17 -7.26
C THR A 199 -15.74 4.09 -7.65
N PRO A 200 -15.57 4.46 -8.93
CA PRO A 200 -14.39 5.20 -9.40
C PRO A 200 -14.16 6.54 -8.69
N ALA A 201 -15.24 7.30 -8.45
CA ALA A 201 -15.15 8.60 -7.76
C ALA A 201 -14.77 8.46 -6.27
N SER A 202 -15.16 7.36 -5.62
CA SER A 202 -14.77 7.08 -4.24
C SER A 202 -13.29 6.72 -4.16
N LEU A 203 -12.79 5.93 -5.11
CA LEU A 203 -11.37 5.62 -5.24
C LEU A 203 -10.51 6.85 -5.53
N ALA A 204 -10.96 7.75 -6.41
CA ALA A 204 -10.25 9.00 -6.69
C ALA A 204 -10.17 9.89 -5.43
N ARG A 205 -11.27 10.01 -4.68
CA ARG A 205 -11.29 10.72 -3.38
C ARG A 205 -10.33 10.09 -2.37
N ALA A 206 -10.33 8.76 -2.26
CA ALA A 206 -9.43 8.05 -1.36
C ALA A 206 -7.95 8.25 -1.76
N ALA A 207 -7.63 8.16 -3.05
CA ALA A 207 -6.29 8.41 -3.58
C ALA A 207 -5.82 9.85 -3.31
N LEU A 208 -6.71 10.84 -3.48
CA LEU A 208 -6.42 12.23 -3.13
C LEU A 208 -6.25 12.45 -1.63
N ALA A 209 -7.11 11.86 -0.80
CA ALA A 209 -6.99 11.95 0.65
C ALA A 209 -5.67 11.34 1.14
N TYR A 210 -5.29 10.18 0.62
CA TYR A 210 -4.01 9.55 0.90
C TYR A 210 -2.82 10.43 0.45
N SER A 211 -2.93 11.02 -0.74
CA SER A 211 -1.92 11.95 -1.27
C SER A 211 -1.73 13.16 -0.35
N LEU A 212 -2.84 13.76 0.09
CA LEU A 212 -2.83 14.91 0.98
C LEU A 212 -2.21 14.56 2.34
N ILE A 213 -2.63 13.47 2.96
CA ILE A 213 -2.05 12.98 4.23
C ILE A 213 -0.53 12.79 4.07
N THR A 214 -0.11 12.19 2.96
CA THR A 214 1.30 11.93 2.66
C THR A 214 2.09 13.23 2.50
N TRP A 215 1.58 14.20 1.73
CA TRP A 215 2.24 15.48 1.55
C TRP A 215 2.27 16.32 2.83
N THR A 216 1.17 16.37 3.58
CA THR A 216 1.12 17.03 4.90
C THR A 216 2.14 16.41 5.85
N GLY A 217 2.25 15.08 5.88
CA GLY A 217 3.28 14.41 6.67
C GLY A 217 4.70 14.74 6.25
N MET A 218 4.97 14.85 4.94
CA MET A 218 6.27 15.29 4.41
C MET A 218 6.58 16.75 4.74
N LEU A 219 5.58 17.64 4.72
CA LEU A 219 5.72 19.05 5.09
C LEU A 219 5.97 19.20 6.59
N LEU A 220 5.28 18.44 7.44
CA LEU A 220 5.42 18.56 8.90
C LEU A 220 6.77 18.02 9.40
N PHE A 221 7.08 16.77 9.07
CA PHE A 221 8.22 16.04 9.65
C PHE A 221 9.46 15.98 8.74
N GLY A 222 9.32 16.48 7.51
CA GLY A 222 10.33 16.35 6.46
C GLY A 222 10.18 15.07 5.64
N ARG A 223 10.48 15.19 4.35
CA ARG A 223 10.35 14.14 3.33
C ARG A 223 10.94 12.79 3.75
N ARG A 224 12.17 12.80 4.28
CA ARG A 224 12.90 11.56 4.63
C ARG A 224 12.33 10.86 5.86
N ALA A 225 11.89 11.63 6.86
CA ALA A 225 11.33 11.07 8.09
C ALA A 225 9.95 10.47 7.83
N TRP A 226 9.10 11.16 7.08
CA TRP A 226 7.78 10.66 6.70
C TRP A 226 7.86 9.40 5.83
N LEU A 227 8.66 9.42 4.76
CA LEU A 227 8.77 8.24 3.88
C LEU A 227 9.30 7.00 4.60
N ARG A 228 10.17 7.17 5.60
CA ARG A 228 10.76 6.04 6.32
C ARG A 228 9.81 5.41 7.36
N ASN A 229 8.90 6.21 7.91
CA ASN A 229 8.15 5.83 9.11
C ASN A 229 6.63 5.95 8.97
N GLY A 230 6.13 6.89 8.17
CA GLY A 230 4.72 7.21 8.06
C GLY A 230 4.06 6.79 6.74
N GLU A 231 4.81 6.71 5.64
CA GLU A 231 4.23 6.33 4.33
C GLU A 231 4.07 4.80 4.24
N ALA A 232 2.82 4.34 4.19
CA ALA A 232 2.46 2.93 4.28
C ALA A 232 3.18 2.08 3.23
N PHE A 233 3.11 2.48 1.96
CA PHE A 233 3.64 1.68 0.86
C PHE A 233 5.17 1.67 0.86
N THR A 234 5.85 2.77 1.17
CA THR A 234 7.32 2.76 1.32
C THR A 234 7.77 1.83 2.43
N VAL A 235 7.05 1.77 3.54
CA VAL A 235 7.37 0.83 4.62
C VAL A 235 7.14 -0.61 4.16
N VAL A 236 5.99 -0.92 3.56
CA VAL A 236 5.67 -2.29 3.10
C VAL A 236 6.63 -2.77 2.01
N PHE A 237 6.84 -1.99 0.95
CA PHE A 237 7.76 -2.33 -0.15
C PHE A 237 9.24 -2.32 0.28
N SER A 238 9.59 -1.74 1.44
CA SER A 238 10.96 -1.84 1.97
C SER A 238 11.24 -3.16 2.69
N LEU A 239 10.21 -3.96 2.98
CA LEU A 239 10.34 -5.27 3.61
C LEU A 239 10.49 -6.41 2.58
N LEU A 240 10.18 -6.13 1.31
CA LEU A 240 10.40 -7.02 0.16
C LEU A 240 11.84 -6.89 -0.33
#